data_AF-A0A317UBG2-F1
#
_entry.id   AF-A0A317UBG2-F1
#
_cell.length_a   1.000
_cell.length_b   1.000
_cell.length_c   1.000
_cell.angle_alpha   90.00
_cell.angle_beta   90.00
_cell.angle_gamma   90.00
#
_symmetry.space_group_name_H-M   'P 1'
#
loop_
_entity.id
_entity.type
_entity.pdbx_description
1 polymer ?
#
loop_
_entity_poly.entity_id
_entity_poly.type
_entity_poly.pdbx_seq_one_letter_code
_entity_poly.pdbx_strand_id
1 'polypeptide(L)'
;MAIRMFEYDFAIALESRRRLGRKFYVEFPRSCVIYLRSTKNTPDVEEVELLLPDGQVCAYRVPTVKVERYTKDSIFEKNLLLLLPFYVMRYEESAHIIGEDSEKLRRLLKTCASHSRYFSDELGALFF
;
A
#
# COMPACT_ATOMS: atom_id res chain seq x y z
N MET A 1 -9.08 0.78 10.40
CA MET A 1 -8.00 1.76 10.13
C MET A 1 -8.54 3.10 9.65
N ALA A 2 -9.79 3.15 9.20
CA ALA A 2 -10.51 4.28 8.65
C ALA A 2 -10.31 5.62 9.39
N ILE A 3 -10.45 5.65 10.72
CA ILE A 3 -10.28 6.88 11.49
C ILE A 3 -8.86 7.45 11.38
N ARG A 4 -7.82 6.60 11.45
CA ARG A 4 -6.44 7.09 11.31
C ARG A 4 -6.16 7.61 9.90
N MET A 5 -6.69 6.93 8.88
CA MET A 5 -6.55 7.40 7.50
C MET A 5 -7.24 8.75 7.32
N PHE A 6 -8.44 8.91 7.88
CA PHE A 6 -9.16 10.18 7.87
C PHE A 6 -8.36 11.29 8.56
N GLU A 7 -7.78 11.03 9.74
CA GLU A 7 -6.94 11.99 10.47
C GLU A 7 -5.70 12.42 9.65
N TYR A 8 -5.00 11.46 9.05
CA TYR A 8 -3.79 11.73 8.26
C TYR A 8 -4.11 12.48 6.97
N ASP A 9 -5.11 12.02 6.22
CA ASP A 9 -5.51 12.66 4.97
C ASP A 9 -6.05 14.06 5.23
N PHE A 10 -6.78 14.27 6.33
CA PHE A 10 -7.24 15.60 6.72
C PHE A 10 -6.08 16.54 7.05
N ALA A 11 -5.07 16.08 7.80
CA ALA A 11 -3.87 16.87 8.07
C ALA A 11 -3.15 17.26 6.77
N ILE A 12 -2.92 16.31 5.87
CA ILE A 12 -2.30 16.54 4.56
C ILE A 12 -3.13 17.51 3.71
N ALA A 13 -4.45 17.34 3.69
CA ALA A 13 -5.36 18.19 2.92
C ALA A 13 -5.33 19.64 3.45
N LEU A 14 -5.23 19.83 4.77
CA LEU A 14 -5.09 21.14 5.38
C LEU A 14 -3.73 21.77 5.09
N GLU A 15 -2.64 21.01 5.09
CA GLU A 15 -1.31 21.50 4.72
C GLU A 15 -1.24 21.94 3.26
N SER A 16 -1.88 21.20 2.36
CA SER A 16 -1.92 21.45 0.91
C SER A 16 -3.06 22.39 0.46
N ARG A 17 -3.79 23.00 1.40
CA ARG A 17 -4.96 23.85 1.10
C ARG A 17 -4.61 25.03 0.22
N ARG A 18 -5.52 25.36 -0.71
CA ARG A 18 -5.41 26.50 -1.63
C ARG A 18 -6.36 27.61 -1.21
N ARG A 19 -5.90 28.86 -1.19
CA ARG A 19 -6.78 30.02 -0.93
C ARG A 19 -7.44 30.47 -2.23
N LEU A 20 -8.77 30.41 -2.30
CA LEU A 20 -9.58 30.91 -3.41
C LEU A 20 -10.40 32.11 -2.92
N GLY A 21 -9.81 33.30 -3.04
CA GLY A 21 -10.38 34.55 -2.53
C GLY A 21 -10.55 34.53 -1.01
N ARG A 22 -11.81 34.52 -0.54
CA ARG A 22 -12.17 34.42 0.88
C ARG A 22 -12.39 32.99 1.38
N LYS A 23 -12.33 31.99 0.51
CA LYS A 23 -12.55 30.57 0.85
C LYS A 23 -11.22 29.82 0.80
N PHE A 24 -11.13 28.73 1.56
CA PHE A 24 -10.10 27.72 1.37
C PHE A 24 -10.69 26.55 0.60
N TYR A 25 -9.93 26.07 -0.39
CA TYR A 25 -10.19 24.83 -1.09
C TYR A 25 -9.24 23.78 -0.52
N VAL A 26 -9.83 22.74 0.08
CA VAL A 26 -9.12 21.64 0.73
C VAL A 26 -9.40 20.40 -0.10
N GLU A 27 -8.33 19.82 -0.66
CA GLU A 27 -8.42 18.63 -1.50
C GLU A 27 -7.81 17.47 -0.73
N PHE A 28 -8.61 16.42 -0.54
CA PHE A 28 -8.11 15.21 0.11
C PHE A 28 -7.16 14.45 -0.82
N PRO A 29 -6.05 13.90 -0.30
CA PRO A 29 -5.12 13.11 -1.10
C PRO A 29 -5.77 11.80 -1.57
N ARG A 30 -5.22 11.23 -2.64
CA ARG A 30 -5.55 9.86 -3.08
C ARG A 30 -4.71 8.85 -2.31
N SER A 31 -5.23 8.43 -1.16
CA SER A 31 -4.54 7.50 -0.25
C SER A 31 -4.96 6.05 -0.48
N CYS A 32 -4.16 5.11 0.05
CA CYS A 32 -4.51 3.69 0.12
C CYS A 32 -3.90 3.06 1.39
N VAL A 33 -4.51 1.99 1.90
CA VAL A 33 -3.98 1.22 3.04
C VAL A 33 -3.33 -0.07 2.55
N ILE A 34 -2.05 -0.27 2.85
CA ILE A 34 -1.35 -1.52 2.54
C ILE A 34 -1.43 -2.48 3.73
N TYR A 35 -2.12 -3.60 3.55
CA TYR A 35 -2.16 -4.71 4.49
C TYR A 35 -1.11 -5.75 4.09
N LEU A 36 -0.10 -5.91 4.94
CA LEU A 36 0.93 -6.94 4.78
C LEU A 36 0.37 -8.35 5.06
N ARG A 37 -0.62 -8.43 5.96
CA ARG A 37 -1.40 -9.63 6.25
C ARG A 37 -2.87 -9.26 6.24
N SER A 38 -3.73 -10.13 5.70
CA SER A 38 -5.18 -9.95 5.81
C SER A 38 -5.88 -11.16 6.38
N THR A 39 -7.07 -10.91 6.94
CA THR A 39 -8.02 -11.94 7.33
C THR A 39 -9.30 -11.77 6.52
N LYS A 40 -10.27 -12.66 6.72
CA LYS A 40 -11.61 -12.52 6.15
C LYS A 40 -12.31 -11.22 6.55
N ASN A 41 -11.88 -10.61 7.66
CA ASN A 41 -12.45 -9.37 8.17
C ASN A 41 -11.70 -8.12 7.69
N THR A 42 -10.58 -8.26 6.96
CA THR A 42 -9.87 -7.11 6.39
C THR A 42 -10.70 -6.55 5.23
N PRO A 43 -11.20 -5.31 5.31
CA PRO A 43 -12.09 -4.77 4.29
C PRO A 43 -11.33 -4.44 3.01
N ASP A 44 -12.03 -4.34 1.88
CA ASP A 44 -11.46 -3.85 0.62
C ASP A 44 -11.44 -2.31 0.56
N VAL A 45 -12.23 -1.65 1.43
CA VAL A 45 -12.31 -0.19 1.58
C VAL A 45 -12.42 0.16 3.06
N GLU A 46 -11.61 1.10 3.53
CA GLU A 46 -11.79 1.76 4.83
C GLU A 46 -12.70 2.98 4.64
N GLU A 47 -13.74 3.11 5.47
CA GLU A 47 -14.81 4.07 5.24
C GLU A 47 -15.20 4.83 6.52
N VAL A 48 -15.49 6.12 6.39
CA VAL A 48 -16.03 7.00 7.42
C VAL A 48 -17.18 7.81 6.81
N GLU A 49 -18.34 7.79 7.46
CA GLU A 49 -19.44 8.70 7.13
C GLU A 49 -19.35 9.98 7.97
N LEU A 50 -19.39 11.12 7.30
CA LEU A 50 -19.27 12.44 7.90
C LEU A 50 -20.59 13.17 7.76
N LEU A 51 -21.27 13.43 8.88
CA LEU A 51 -22.40 14.36 8.94
C LEU A 51 -21.88 15.77 9.17
N LEU A 52 -22.03 16.64 8.18
CA LEU A 52 -21.65 18.05 8.26
C LEU A 52 -22.75 18.87 8.95
N PRO A 53 -22.44 20.05 9.52
CA PRO A 53 -23.41 20.88 10.24
C PRO A 53 -24.61 21.35 9.40
N ASP A 54 -24.47 21.38 8.08
CA ASP A 54 -25.54 21.72 7.13
C ASP A 54 -26.43 20.51 6.77
N GLY A 55 -26.18 19.35 7.37
CA GLY A 55 -26.90 18.10 7.14
C GLY A 55 -26.37 17.28 5.96
N GLN A 56 -25.34 17.76 5.25
CA GLN A 56 -24.73 16.97 4.18
C GLN A 56 -23.99 15.76 4.78
N VAL A 57 -24.23 14.58 4.21
CA VAL A 57 -23.47 13.36 4.52
C VAL A 57 -22.44 13.11 3.42
N CYS A 58 -21.19 12.96 3.81
CA CYS A 58 -20.08 12.65 2.90
C CYS A 58 -19.43 11.32 3.29
N ALA A 59 -19.20 10.45 2.32
CA ALA A 59 -18.44 9.21 2.51
C ALA A 59 -16.96 9.45 2.21
N TYR A 60 -16.11 9.33 3.21
CA TYR A 60 -14.66 9.26 3.06
C TYR A 60 -14.27 7.78 2.88
N ARG A 61 -13.62 7.45 1.76
CA ARG A 61 -13.32 6.06 1.37
C ARG A 61 -11.88 5.93 0.91
N VAL A 62 -11.19 4.93 1.46
CA VAL A 62 -9.80 4.63 1.12
C VAL A 62 -9.68 3.16 0.70
N PRO A 63 -9.18 2.86 -0.51
CA PRO A 63 -8.99 1.48 -0.95
C PRO A 63 -7.90 0.78 -0.15
N THR A 64 -8.01 -0.54 -0.03
CA THR A 64 -6.99 -1.38 0.60
C THR A 64 -6.25 -2.24 -0.41
N VAL A 65 -4.95 -2.41 -0.19
CA VAL A 65 -4.06 -3.30 -0.96
C VAL A 65 -3.62 -4.41 -0.02
N LYS A 66 -3.96 -5.65 -0.36
CA LYS A 66 -3.60 -6.84 0.42
C LYS A 66 -2.43 -7.53 -0.27
N VAL A 67 -1.23 -7.43 0.30
CA VAL A 67 0.02 -7.88 -0.36
C VAL A 67 -0.04 -9.36 -0.75
N GLU A 68 -0.65 -10.21 0.08
CA GLU A 68 -0.83 -11.64 -0.18
C GLU A 68 -1.57 -11.95 -1.49
N ARG A 69 -2.40 -11.02 -1.99
CA ARG A 69 -3.18 -11.19 -3.23
C ARG A 69 -2.37 -10.91 -4.50
N TYR A 70 -1.14 -10.42 -4.38
CA TYR A 70 -0.31 -10.06 -5.53
C TYR A 70 0.74 -11.13 -5.80
N THR A 71 0.74 -11.63 -7.03
CA THR A 71 1.85 -12.42 -7.57
C THR A 71 3.00 -11.48 -7.94
N LYS A 72 4.21 -12.03 -8.01
CA LYS A 72 5.38 -11.29 -8.51
C LYS A 72 5.07 -10.61 -9.86
N ASP A 73 4.50 -11.36 -10.81
CA ASP A 73 4.23 -10.84 -12.15
C ASP A 73 3.22 -9.68 -12.10
N SER A 74 2.16 -9.81 -11.29
CA SER A 74 1.18 -8.74 -11.10
C SER A 74 1.75 -7.47 -10.46
N ILE A 75 2.83 -7.59 -9.66
CA ILE A 75 3.53 -6.44 -9.08
C ILE A 75 4.27 -5.68 -10.18
N PHE A 76 4.95 -6.37 -11.08
CA PHE A 76 5.67 -5.75 -12.20
C PHE A 76 4.71 -5.16 -13.24
N GLU A 77 3.71 -5.93 -13.68
CA GLU A 77 2.72 -5.48 -14.67
C GLU A 77 1.98 -4.20 -14.25
N LYS A 78 1.77 -4.02 -12.95
CA LYS A 78 1.05 -2.87 -12.39
C LYS A 78 1.98 -1.77 -11.84
N ASN A 79 3.29 -1.89 -12.03
CA ASN A 79 4.30 -0.99 -11.48
C ASN A 79 4.15 -0.75 -9.97
N LEU A 80 3.85 -1.81 -9.21
CA LEU A 80 3.67 -1.80 -7.76
C LEU A 80 4.97 -2.16 -7.03
N LEU A 81 6.11 -1.72 -7.54
CA LEU A 81 7.45 -2.12 -7.06
C LEU A 81 7.66 -1.87 -5.55
N LEU A 82 6.93 -0.90 -4.97
CA LEU A 82 6.85 -0.66 -3.53
C LEU A 82 6.47 -1.91 -2.72
N LEU A 83 5.75 -2.87 -3.32
CA LEU A 83 5.32 -4.11 -2.68
C LEU A 83 6.42 -5.20 -2.65
N LEU A 84 7.49 -5.07 -3.45
CA LEU A 84 8.54 -6.09 -3.53
C LEU A 84 9.23 -6.40 -2.19
N PRO A 85 9.59 -5.40 -1.35
CA PRO A 85 10.17 -5.68 -0.03
C PRO A 85 9.24 -6.52 0.86
N PHE A 86 7.93 -6.41 0.66
CA PHE A 86 6.92 -7.12 1.44
C PHE A 86 6.56 -8.49 0.86
N TYR A 87 6.94 -8.78 -0.39
CA TYR A 87 6.64 -10.05 -1.03
C TYR A 87 7.25 -11.25 -0.28
N VAL A 88 8.39 -11.05 0.40
CA VAL A 88 9.05 -12.07 1.21
C VAL A 88 8.21 -12.52 2.42
N MET A 89 7.28 -11.69 2.90
CA MET A 89 6.46 -12.01 4.08
C MET A 89 5.55 -13.21 3.85
N ARG A 90 5.26 -13.56 2.59
CA ARG A 90 4.48 -14.76 2.26
C ARG A 90 5.13 -16.08 2.69
N TYR A 91 6.43 -16.08 2.95
CA TYR A 91 7.16 -17.27 3.39
C TYR A 91 7.27 -17.37 4.91
N GLU A 92 6.73 -16.40 5.66
CA GLU A 92 6.89 -16.30 7.11
C GLU A 92 6.40 -17.56 7.85
N GLU A 93 5.21 -18.06 7.52
CA GLU A 93 4.66 -19.27 8.16
C GLU A 93 5.48 -20.53 7.83
N SER A 94 6.09 -20.57 6.64
CA SER A 94 6.91 -21.69 6.17
C SER A 94 8.41 -21.51 6.39
N ALA A 95 8.83 -20.44 7.10
CA ALA A 95 10.23 -20.05 7.18
C ALA A 95 11.09 -21.13 7.84
N HIS A 96 10.56 -21.82 8.85
CA HIS A 96 11.21 -22.93 9.53
C HIS A 96 11.48 -24.11 8.58
N ILE A 97 10.47 -24.53 7.80
CA ILE A 97 10.60 -25.60 6.79
C ILE A 97 11.58 -25.21 5.68
N ILE A 98 11.57 -23.95 5.26
CA ILE A 98 12.46 -23.45 4.22
C ILE A 98 13.91 -23.38 4.72
N GLY A 99 14.13 -23.05 5.99
CA GLY A 99 15.45 -22.99 6.60
C GLY A 99 16.13 -24.36 6.72
N GLU A 100 15.35 -25.41 6.95
CA GLU A 100 15.86 -26.79 7.04
C GLU A 100 16.13 -27.42 5.65
N ASP A 101 15.47 -26.92 4.60
CA ASP A 101 15.60 -27.39 3.22
C ASP A 101 16.52 -26.49 2.39
N SER A 102 17.78 -26.92 2.24
CA SER A 102 18.82 -26.19 1.50
C SER A 102 18.48 -25.87 0.04
N GLU A 103 17.61 -26.66 -0.62
CA GLU A 103 17.14 -26.37 -1.98
C GLU A 103 16.10 -25.24 -1.97
N LYS A 104 15.11 -25.30 -1.07
CA LYS A 104 14.07 -24.26 -0.95
C LYS A 104 14.68 -22.93 -0.55
N LEU A 105 15.64 -22.94 0.38
CA LEU A 105 16.39 -21.75 0.76
C LEU A 105 17.14 -21.14 -0.42
N ARG A 106 17.85 -21.96 -1.22
CA ARG A 106 18.52 -21.48 -2.44
C ARG A 106 17.55 -20.88 -3.45
N ARG A 107 16.35 -21.46 -3.63
CA ARG A 107 15.32 -20.90 -4.53
C ARG A 107 14.79 -19.56 -4.02
N LEU A 108 14.55 -19.43 -2.72
CA LEU A 108 14.15 -18.17 -2.09
C LEU A 108 15.21 -17.08 -2.31
N LEU A 109 16.49 -17.39 -2.02
CA LEU A 109 17.60 -16.46 -2.18
C LEU A 109 17.80 -16.05 -3.64
N LYS A 110 17.66 -16.97 -4.60
CA LYS A 110 17.68 -16.64 -6.04
C LYS A 110 16.53 -15.70 -6.41
N THR A 111 15.35 -15.91 -5.85
CA THR A 111 14.18 -15.05 -6.07
C THR A 111 14.46 -13.63 -5.55
N CYS A 112 14.97 -13.49 -4.33
CA CYS A 112 15.34 -12.18 -3.78
C CYS A 112 16.47 -11.49 -4.58
N ALA A 113 17.50 -12.23 -4.99
CA ALA A 113 18.61 -11.70 -5.78
C ALA A 113 18.22 -11.31 -7.21
N SER A 114 17.13 -11.90 -7.75
CA SER A 114 16.54 -11.42 -8.99
C SER A 114 15.84 -10.08 -8.77
N HIS A 115 15.03 -9.95 -7.71
CA HIS A 115 14.33 -8.70 -7.38
C HIS A 115 15.29 -7.53 -7.13
N SER A 116 16.44 -7.75 -6.49
CA SER A 116 17.43 -6.69 -6.24
C SER A 116 18.10 -6.17 -7.51
N ARG A 117 18.28 -7.03 -8.53
CA ARG A 117 18.80 -6.61 -9.85
C ARG A 117 17.77 -5.78 -10.62
N TYR A 118 16.50 -6.21 -10.61
CA TYR A 118 15.42 -5.41 -11.20
C TYR A 118 15.27 -4.04 -10.52
N PHE A 119 15.43 -3.96 -9.20
CA PHE A 119 15.41 -2.69 -8.47
C PHE A 119 16.54 -1.74 -8.92
N SER A 120 17.73 -2.28 -9.22
CA SER A 120 18.87 -1.54 -9.76
C SER A 120 18.57 -0.99 -11.16
N ASP A 121 18.04 -1.85 -12.02
CA ASP A 121 17.87 -1.54 -13.45
C ASP A 121 16.67 -0.61 -13.69
N GLU A 122 15.56 -0.77 -12.97
CA GLU A 122 14.38 0.09 -13.09
C GLU A 122 14.52 1.43 -12.34
N LEU A 123 15.14 1.47 -11.14
CA LEU A 123 15.43 2.76 -10.49
C LEU A 123 16.48 3.56 -11.27
N GLY A 124 17.45 2.88 -11.90
CA GLY A 124 18.39 3.52 -12.82
C GLY A 124 17.69 4.19 -14.02
N ALA A 125 16.57 3.63 -14.50
CA ALA A 125 15.79 4.18 -15.61
C ALA A 125 14.79 5.28 -15.19
N LEU A 126 14.41 5.36 -13.90
CA LEU A 126 13.47 6.37 -13.37
C LEU A 126 14.17 7.66 -12.87
N PHE A 127 15.49 7.63 -12.73
CA PHE A 127 16.31 8.77 -12.26
C PHE A 127 17.23 9.37 -13.34
N PHE A 128 17.03 9.02 -14.63
CA PHE A 128 17.65 9.65 -15.80
C PHE A 128 16.63 10.06 -16.85
#